data_AF-A0A6N9VKY1-F1
#
_entry.id   AF-A0A6N9VKY1-F1
#
_cell.length_a   1.000
_cell.length_b   1.000
_cell.length_c   1.000
_cell.angle_alpha   90.00
_cell.angle_beta   90.00
_cell.angle_gamma   90.00
#
_symmetry.space_group_name_H-M   'P 1'
#
loop_
_entity.id
_entity.type
_entity.pdbx_description
1 polymer ?
#
loop_
_entity_poly.entity_id
_entity_poly.type
_entity_poly.pdbx_seq_one_letter_code
_entity_poly.pdbx_strand_id
1 'polypeptide(L)'
;PEEILRAIRHVAAGHGTLDRTLTRRVVAEYVQRRRLRPVTAARGIDMLTARERDILLLLAQGMSNEQIAGTLVVEVATVKSHLA
;
A
#
# COMPACT_ATOMS: atom_id res chain seq x y z
N PRO A 1 -32.00 -11.53 -21.44
CA PRO A 1 -32.80 -11.81 -20.23
C PRO A 1 -32.02 -12.58 -19.14
N GLU A 2 -31.30 -13.64 -19.51
CA GLU A 2 -30.54 -14.47 -18.56
C GLU A 2 -29.36 -13.74 -17.89
N GLU A 3 -28.68 -12.85 -18.60
CA GLU A 3 -27.57 -12.06 -18.03
C GLU A 3 -28.01 -11.14 -16.89
N ILE A 4 -29.19 -10.55 -17.00
CA ILE A 4 -29.76 -9.68 -15.96
C ILE A 4 -30.09 -10.51 -14.72
N LEU A 5 -30.70 -11.70 -14.90
CA LEU A 5 -30.97 -12.62 -13.80
C LEU A 5 -29.68 -13.14 -13.14
N ARG A 6 -28.63 -13.38 -13.93
CA ARG A 6 -27.31 -13.78 -13.42
C ARG A 6 -26.67 -12.66 -12.60
N ALA A 7 -26.79 -11.40 -13.06
CA ALA A 7 -26.26 -10.24 -12.36
C ALA A 7 -26.98 -10.03 -11.01
N ILE A 8 -28.31 -10.10 -10.99
CA ILE A 8 -29.11 -9.99 -9.75
C ILE A 8 -28.71 -11.05 -8.72
N ARG A 9 -28.54 -12.32 -9.15
CA ARG A 9 -28.10 -13.41 -8.26
C ARG A 9 -26.68 -13.20 -7.72
N HIS A 10 -25.77 -12.63 -8.50
CA HIS A 10 -24.41 -12.31 -8.03
C HIS A 10 -24.43 -11.24 -6.94
N VAL A 11 -25.18 -10.15 -7.14
CA VAL A 11 -25.32 -9.08 -6.13
C VAL A 11 -25.94 -9.63 -4.86
N ALA A 12 -26.99 -10.45 -4.98
CA ALA A 12 -27.65 -11.08 -3.84
C ALA A 12 -26.73 -12.04 -3.07
N ALA A 13 -25.76 -12.67 -3.75
CA ALA A 13 -24.75 -13.53 -3.13
C ALA A 13 -23.56 -12.76 -2.51
N GLY A 14 -23.61 -11.42 -2.50
CA GLY A 14 -22.52 -10.57 -1.97
C GLY A 14 -21.35 -10.39 -2.94
N HIS A 15 -21.47 -10.86 -4.18
CA HIS A 15 -20.49 -10.61 -5.24
C HIS A 15 -20.86 -9.31 -5.96
N GLY A 16 -19.98 -8.31 -5.93
CA GLY A 16 -20.22 -7.06 -6.65
C GLY A 16 -20.29 -7.28 -8.17
N THR A 17 -21.43 -6.97 -8.79
CA THR A 17 -21.50 -6.89 -10.27
C THR A 17 -21.17 -5.48 -10.70
N LEU A 18 -19.87 -5.18 -10.78
CA LEU A 18 -19.43 -3.91 -11.34
C LEU A 18 -19.28 -4.09 -12.86
N ASP A 19 -19.99 -3.28 -13.62
CA ASP A 19 -19.79 -3.16 -15.05
C ASP A 19 -18.31 -2.81 -15.34
N ARG A 20 -17.72 -3.41 -16.37
CA ARG A 20 -16.29 -3.25 -16.69
C ARG A 20 -15.89 -1.80 -16.91
N THR A 21 -16.81 -0.95 -17.38
CA THR A 21 -16.58 0.49 -17.54
C THR A 21 -16.52 1.21 -16.19
N LEU A 22 -17.38 0.83 -15.23
CA LEU A 22 -17.40 1.40 -13.89
C LEU A 22 -16.14 1.02 -13.10
N THR A 23 -15.71 -0.24 -13.17
CA THR A 23 -14.44 -0.68 -12.55
C THR A 23 -13.25 0.10 -13.11
N ARG A 24 -13.17 0.28 -14.43
CA ARG A 24 -12.10 1.09 -15.05
C ARG A 24 -12.13 2.55 -14.59
N ARG A 25 -13.32 3.14 -14.50
CA ARG A 25 -13.48 4.54 -14.07
C ARG A 25 -13.09 4.73 -12.60
N VAL A 26 -13.50 3.81 -11.72
CA VAL A 26 -13.14 3.85 -10.29
C VAL A 26 -11.63 3.68 -10.10
N VAL A 27 -11.00 2.73 -10.81
CA VAL A 27 -9.54 2.53 -10.74
C VAL A 27 -8.80 3.75 -11.28
N ALA A 28 -9.22 4.31 -12.42
CA ALA A 28 -8.60 5.49 -13.01
C ALA A 28 -8.70 6.70 -12.07
N GLU A 29 -9.88 6.94 -11.49
CA GLU A 29 -10.11 8.00 -10.52
C GLU A 29 -9.28 7.80 -9.24
N TYR A 30 -9.17 6.57 -8.74
CA TYR A 30 -8.36 6.25 -7.57
C TYR A 30 -6.86 6.50 -7.83
N VAL A 31 -6.34 6.05 -8.98
CA VAL A 31 -4.96 6.31 -9.39
C VAL A 31 -4.71 7.81 -9.57
N GLN A 32 -5.64 8.54 -10.20
CA GLN A 32 -5.53 9.97 -10.41
C GLN A 32 -5.56 10.74 -9.09
N ARG A 33 -6.42 10.36 -8.14
CA ARG A 33 -6.45 10.93 -6.79
C ARG A 33 -5.16 10.68 -6.02
N ARG A 34 -4.56 9.48 -6.12
CA ARG A 34 -3.23 9.21 -5.53
C ARG A 34 -2.11 10.02 -6.17
N ARG A 35 -2.22 10.38 -7.46
CA ARG A 35 -1.27 11.26 -8.14
C ARG A 35 -1.43 12.72 -7.73
N LEU A 36 -2.67 13.21 -7.60
CA LEU A 36 -2.99 14.61 -7.28
C LEU A 36 -2.88 14.94 -5.79
N ARG A 37 -3.17 13.97 -4.93
CA ARG A 37 -2.76 13.94 -3.52
C ARG A 37 -1.79 12.78 -3.37
N PRO A 38 -0.49 12.97 -3.68
CA PRO A 38 0.49 12.10 -3.07
C PRO A 38 0.18 12.18 -1.58
N VAL A 39 -0.07 11.04 -0.93
CA VAL A 39 0.05 10.98 0.53
C VAL A 39 1.37 11.69 0.78
N THR A 40 1.35 12.85 1.44
CA THR A 40 2.51 13.73 1.54
C THR A 40 3.50 13.08 2.50
N ALA A 41 4.07 11.96 2.08
CA ALA A 41 5.24 11.33 2.65
C ALA A 41 6.39 12.34 2.64
N ALA A 42 6.37 13.34 1.74
CA ALA A 42 7.29 14.47 1.76
C ALA A 42 7.43 15.12 3.15
N ARG A 43 6.33 15.37 3.88
CA ARG A 43 6.43 15.97 5.22
C ARG A 43 6.97 15.02 6.29
N GLY A 44 6.69 13.71 6.17
CA GLY A 44 7.16 12.73 7.14
C GLY A 44 8.60 12.28 6.89
N ILE A 45 8.99 12.12 5.62
CA ILE A 45 10.33 11.68 5.19
C ILE A 45 11.40 12.72 5.55
N ASP A 46 11.08 14.02 5.45
CA ASP A 46 12.01 15.09 5.83
C ASP A 46 12.23 15.17 7.35
N MET A 47 11.36 14.54 8.15
CA MET A 47 11.50 14.45 9.61
C MET A 47 12.30 13.23 10.06
N LEU A 48 12.59 12.29 9.15
CA LEU A 48 13.36 11.10 9.47
C LEU A 48 14.85 11.41 9.44
N THR A 49 15.60 10.83 10.38
CA THR A 49 17.04 10.74 10.23
C THR A 49 17.39 9.89 8.99
N ALA A 50 18.60 10.04 8.46
CA ALA A 50 19.07 9.21 7.35
C ALA A 50 18.90 7.72 7.66
N ARG A 51 19.14 7.33 8.92
CA ARG A 51 19.05 5.94 9.36
C ARG A 51 17.62 5.41 9.42
N GLU A 52 16.69 6.20 9.95
CA GLU A 52 15.26 5.86 9.95
C GLU A 52 14.72 5.74 8.53
N ARG A 53 15.17 6.63 7.62
CA ARG A 53 14.78 6.56 6.21
C ARG A 53 15.24 5.27 5.53
N ASP A 54 16.49 4.86 5.75
CA ASP A 54 17.01 3.61 5.20
C ASP A 54 16.21 2.40 5.71
N ILE A 55 15.93 2.36 7.02
CA ILE A 55 15.12 1.30 7.64
C ILE A 55 13.69 1.29 7.07
N LEU A 56 13.07 2.45 6.93
CA LEU A 56 11.72 2.58 6.38
C LEU A 56 11.63 2.10 4.93
N LEU A 57 12.64 2.39 4.10
CA LEU A 57 12.69 1.93 2.71
C LEU A 57 12.77 0.40 2.62
N LEU A 58 13.54 -0.25 3.48
CA LEU A 58 13.65 -1.70 3.53
C LEU A 58 12.38 -2.36 4.09
N LEU A 59 11.73 -1.74 5.08
CA LEU A 59 10.41 -2.16 5.56
C LEU A 59 9.35 -2.08 4.46
N ALA A 60 9.36 -1.01 3.66
CA ALA A 60 8.44 -0.84 2.53
C ALA A 60 8.63 -1.91 1.44
N GLN A 61 9.80 -2.58 1.41
CA GLN A 61 10.08 -3.73 0.55
C GLN A 61 9.66 -5.08 1.19
N GLY A 62 9.14 -5.07 2.42
CA GLY A 62 8.65 -6.25 3.13
C GLY A 62 9.72 -7.02 3.90
N MET A 63 10.89 -6.42 4.16
CA MET A 63 11.98 -7.09 4.88
C MET A 63 11.69 -7.17 6.39
N SER A 64 12.12 -8.28 7.03
CA SER A 64 12.09 -8.43 8.49
C SER A 64 13.21 -7.65 9.18
N ASN A 65 13.09 -7.42 10.49
CA ASN A 65 14.13 -6.71 11.25
C ASN A 65 15.50 -7.42 11.20
N GLU A 66 15.51 -8.76 11.15
CA GLU A 66 16.72 -9.57 10.98
C GLU A 66 17.35 -9.36 9.61
N GLN A 67 16.53 -9.30 8.55
CA GLN A 67 17.01 -9.04 7.19
C GLN A 67 17.53 -7.60 7.03
N ILE A 68 16.85 -6.63 7.66
CA ILE A 68 17.28 -5.23 7.71
C ILE A 68 18.61 -5.10 8.46
N ALA A 69 18.73 -5.74 9.62
CA ALA A 69 19.96 -5.78 10.41
C ALA A 69 21.15 -6.35 9.62
N GLY A 70 20.92 -7.45 8.90
CA GLY A 70 21.93 -8.04 8.00
C GLY A 70 22.31 -7.13 6.83
N THR A 71 21.33 -6.47 6.21
CA THR A 71 21.55 -5.55 5.07
C THR A 71 22.33 -4.30 5.49
N LEU A 72 22.03 -3.79 6.68
CA LEU A 72 22.59 -2.55 7.20
C LEU A 72 23.77 -2.76 8.16
N VAL A 73 24.22 -4.01 8.33
CA VAL A 73 25.34 -4.45 9.18
C VAL A 73 25.26 -3.88 10.60
N VAL A 74 24.11 -4.09 11.26
CA VAL A 74 23.86 -3.69 12.65
C VAL A 74 23.15 -4.79 13.42
N GLU A 75 23.04 -4.63 14.74
CA GLU A 75 22.20 -5.53 15.54
C GLU A 75 20.71 -5.28 15.32
N VAL A 76 19.90 -6.33 15.47
CA VAL A 76 18.43 -6.24 15.42
C VAL A 76 17.89 -5.27 16.47
N ALA A 77 18.55 -5.18 17.63
CA ALA A 77 18.21 -4.22 18.67
C ALA A 77 18.33 -2.78 18.17
N THR A 78 19.38 -2.44 17.43
CA THR A 78 19.58 -1.10 16.84
C THR A 78 18.45 -0.74 15.87
N VAL A 79 18.01 -1.69 15.02
CA VAL A 79 16.87 -1.48 14.11
C VAL A 79 15.61 -1.17 14.91
N LYS A 80 15.32 -1.93 15.97
CA LYS A 80 14.15 -1.71 16.83
C LYS A 80 14.22 -0.36 17.54
N SER A 81 15.40 0.07 18.01
CA SER A 81 15.57 1.37 18.66
C SER A 81 15.28 2.56 17.74
N HIS A 82 15.48 2.43 16.43
CA HIS A 82 15.08 3.45 15.45
C HIS A 82 13.59 3.44 15.10
N LEU A 83 12.84 2.41 15.53
CA LEU A 83 11.39 2.26 15.27
C LEU A 83 10.51 2.57 16.49
N ALA A 84 11.12 2.77 17.67
CA ALA A 84 10.45 2.93 18.95
C ALA A 84 10.04 4.38 19.24
#